data_AF-A0AAV6YGK6-F1
#
_entry.id   AF-A0AAV6YGK6-F1
#
_cell.length_a   1.000
_cell.length_b   1.000
_cell.length_c   1.000
_cell.angle_alpha   90.00
_cell.angle_beta   90.00
_cell.angle_gamma   90.00
#
_symmetry.space_group_name_H-M   'P 1'
#
loop_
_entity.id
_entity.type
_entity.pdbx_description
1 polymer ?
#
loop_
_entity_poly.entity_id
_entity_poly.type
_entity_poly.pdbx_seq_one_letter_code
_entity_poly.pdbx_strand_id
1 'polypeptide(L)' 'VVNINCICVDWSGGSSAIYLQAINNVQVVGGEIGYFINITKDNFNCSLSRMILIGHSLGGLVVAEAGKRRPRIAVIIG' A
#
# COMPACT_ATOMS: atom_id res chain seq x y z
N VAL A 1 16.86 -19.05 5.89
CA VAL A 1 15.52 -18.53 6.28
C VAL A 1 15.56 -17.02 6.14
N VAL A 2 14.60 -16.41 5.46
CA VAL A 2 14.50 -14.95 5.37
C VAL A 2 13.55 -14.48 6.47
N ASN A 3 13.97 -13.49 7.27
CA ASN A 3 13.14 -12.94 8.34
C ASN A 3 12.61 -11.57 7.87
N ILE A 4 11.32 -11.51 7.59
CA ILE A 4 10.65 -10.32 7.05
C ILE A 4 9.32 -10.12 7.75
N ASN A 5 8.90 -8.86 7.86
CA ASN A 5 7.54 -8.52 8.28
C ASN A 5 6.63 -8.57 7.04
N CYS A 6 5.65 -9.47 7.03
CA CYS A 6 4.63 -9.54 5.99
C CYS A 6 3.32 -8.97 6.55
N ILE A 7 2.81 -7.91 5.92
CA ILE A 7 1.58 -7.23 6.33
C ILE A 7 0.60 -7.35 5.17
N CYS A 8 -0.50 -8.07 5.39
CA CYS A 8 -1.60 -8.17 4.42
C CYS A 8 -2.59 -7.03 4.64
N VAL A 9 -2.86 -6.25 3.59
CA VAL A 9 -3.86 -5.17 3.63
C VAL A 9 -5.19 -5.71 3.12
N ASP A 10 -6.13 -5.93 4.02
CA ASP A 10 -7.51 -6.25 3.67
C ASP A 10 -8.31 -4.95 3.45
N TRP A 11 -8.86 -4.82 2.26
CA TRP A 11 -9.76 -3.73 1.87
C TRP A 11 -10.99 -4.26 1.12
N SER A 12 -11.37 -5.51 1.41
CA SER A 12 -12.50 -6.23 0.82
C SER A 12 -13.80 -5.44 0.84
N GLY A 13 -14.05 -4.65 1.89
CA GLY A 13 -15.20 -3.75 1.99
C GLY A 13 -15.23 -2.67 0.91
N GLY A 14 -14.07 -2.15 0.50
CA GLY A 14 -13.95 -1.16 -0.56
C GLY A 14 -13.86 -1.77 -1.97
N SER A 15 -13.34 -3.00 -2.09
CA SER A 15 -13.17 -3.68 -3.37
C SER A 15 -14.44 -4.37 -3.87
N SER A 16 -15.37 -4.69 -2.97
CA SER A 16 -16.64 -5.38 -3.32
C SER A 16 -17.70 -4.46 -3.92
N ALA A 17 -17.41 -3.16 -4.04
CA ALA A 17 -18.26 -2.21 -4.74
C ALA A 17 -18.23 -2.44 -6.27
N ILE A 18 -19.16 -1.80 -6.98
CA ILE A 18 -19.14 -1.78 -8.46
C ILE A 18 -17.76 -1.29 -8.92
N TYR A 19 -17.21 -1.87 -9.98
CA TYR A 19 -15.82 -1.66 -10.43
C TYR A 19 -15.39 -0.18 -10.47
N LEU A 20 -16.24 0.72 -10.98
CA LEU A 20 -15.96 2.17 -11.00
C LEU A 20 -15.78 2.76 -9.59
N GLN A 21 -16.61 2.35 -8.64
CA GLN A 21 -16.47 2.74 -7.23
C GLN A 21 -15.23 2.09 -6.59
N ALA A 22 -14.97 0.83 -6.89
CA ALA A 22 -13.79 0.13 -6.40
C ALA A 22 -12.49 0.82 -6.86
N ILE A 23 -12.43 1.30 -8.11
CA ILE A 23 -11.33 2.14 -8.61
C ILE A 23 -11.20 3.44 -7.82
N ASN A 24 -12.30 4.14 -7.53
CA ASN A 24 -12.22 5.38 -6.75
C ASN A 24 -11.72 5.12 -5.32
N ASN A 25 -12.11 3.99 -4.72
CA ASN A 25 -11.69 3.59 -3.38
C ASN A 25 -10.17 3.32 -3.29
N VAL A 26 -9.50 3.00 -4.41
CA VAL A 26 -8.03 2.82 -4.47
C VAL A 26 -7.29 4.01 -3.89
N GLN A 27 -7.75 5.24 -4.16
CA GLN A 27 -7.08 6.45 -3.67
C GLN A 27 -7.14 6.57 -2.16
N VAL A 28 -8.25 6.15 -1.56
CA VAL A 28 -8.45 6.13 -0.11
C VAL A 28 -7.52 5.08 0.51
N VAL A 29 -7.55 3.84 0.01
CA VAL A 29 -6.71 2.76 0.52
C VAL A 29 -5.21 3.07 0.36
N GLY A 30 -4.80 3.62 -0.79
CA GLY A 30 -3.42 4.06 -1.01
C GLY A 30 -3.01 5.20 -0.08
N GLY A 31 -3.95 6.08 0.28
CA GLY A 31 -3.77 7.11 1.30
C GLY A 31 -3.52 6.52 2.69
N GLU A 32 -4.35 5.56 3.12
CA GLU A 32 -4.23 4.86 4.40
C GLU A 32 -2.89 4.11 4.52
N ILE A 33 -2.48 3.39 3.47
CA ILE A 33 -1.17 2.72 3.44
C ILE A 33 -0.04 3.76 3.56
N GLY A 34 -0.14 4.87 2.84
CA GLY A 34 0.83 5.97 2.92
C GLY A 34 0.91 6.60 4.32
N TYR A 35 -0.20 6.66 5.04
CA TYR A 35 -0.27 7.13 6.43
C TYR A 35 0.35 6.12 7.40
N PHE A 36 0.05 4.83 7.25
CA PHE A 36 0.66 3.75 8.02
C PHE A 36 2.19 3.74 7.88
N ILE A 37 2.69 3.93 6.66
CA ILE A 37 4.13 4.05 6.40
C ILE A 37 4.76 5.22 7.17
N ASN A 38 4.08 6.37 7.22
CA ASN A 38 4.55 7.51 8.01
C ASN A 38 4.62 7.19 9.50
N ILE A 39 3.55 6.62 10.07
CA ILE A 39 3.55 6.19 11.48
C ILE A 39 4.73 5.26 11.75
N THR A 40 4.96 4.31 10.84
CA THR A 40 6.05 3.33 10.99
C THR A 40 7.42 3.99 10.92
N LYS A 41 7.58 4.97 10.03
CA LYS A 41 8.81 5.75 9.90
C LYS A 41 9.04 6.64 11.13
N ASP A 42 8.03 7.37 11.57
CA ASP A 42 8.16 8.43 12.57
C ASP A 42 8.26 7.83 13.99
N ASN A 43 7.50 6.77 14.30
CA ASN A 43 7.49 6.16 15.63
C ASN A 43 8.52 5.04 15.81
N PHE A 44 8.86 4.32 14.74
CA PHE A 44 9.76 3.15 14.82
C PHE A 44 11.06 3.34 14.05
N ASN A 45 11.31 4.53 13.51
CA ASN A 45 12.51 4.89 12.76
C ASN A 45 12.84 3.92 11.60
N CYS A 46 11.78 3.34 11.00
CA CYS A 46 11.93 2.34 9.94
C CYS A 46 12.26 3.02 8.60
N SER A 47 13.33 2.57 7.93
CA SER A 47 13.72 3.12 6.63
C SER A 47 12.75 2.71 5.53
N LEU A 48 12.29 3.68 4.74
CA LEU A 48 11.47 3.48 3.54
C LEU A 48 12.14 2.56 2.50
N SER A 49 13.47 2.56 2.45
CA SER A 49 14.24 1.69 1.54
C SER A 49 14.15 0.20 1.87
N ARG A 50 13.65 -0.15 3.07
CA ARG A 50 13.45 -1.52 3.52
C ARG A 50 12.00 -2.00 3.36
N MET A 51 11.14 -1.15 2.79
CA MET A 51 9.74 -1.47 2.55
C MET A 51 9.51 -1.77 1.08
N ILE A 52 8.74 -2.83 0.82
CA ILE A 52 8.32 -3.22 -0.52
C ILE A 52 6.79 -3.32 -0.48
N LEU A 53 6.14 -2.63 -1.40
CA LEU A 53 4.69 -2.75 -1.62
C LEU A 53 4.44 -3.67 -2.80
N ILE A 54 3.57 -4.66 -2.61
CA ILE A 54 3.19 -5.62 -3.64
C ILE A 54 1.68 -5.54 -3.79
N GLY A 55 1.21 -5.30 -5.02
CA GLY A 55 -0.22 -5.18 -5.31
C GLY A 55 -0.61 -6.05 -6.49
N HIS A 56 -1.64 -6.89 -6.32
CA HIS A 56 -2.22 -7.70 -7.38
C HIS A 56 -3.51 -7.07 -7.93
N SER A 57 -3.69 -7.07 -9.26
CA SER A 57 -4.91 -6.56 -9.91
C SER A 57 -5.20 -5.11 -9.50
N LEU A 58 -6.38 -4.82 -8.94
CA LEU A 58 -6.73 -3.47 -8.46
C LEU A 58 -5.81 -3.01 -7.30
N GLY A 59 -5.24 -3.96 -6.55
CA GLY A 59 -4.21 -3.69 -5.55
C GLY A 59 -2.92 -3.13 -6.15
N GLY A 60 -2.63 -3.39 -7.43
CA GLY A 60 -1.53 -2.78 -8.16
C GLY A 60 -1.64 -1.25 -8.21
N LEU A 61 -2.85 -0.74 -8.47
CA LEU A 61 -3.12 0.70 -8.43
C LEU A 61 -3.06 1.25 -7.00
N VAL A 62 -3.48 0.46 -5.99
CA VAL A 62 -3.37 0.84 -4.57
C VAL A 62 -1.92 1.10 -4.18
N VAL A 63 -1.03 0.16 -4.50
CA VAL A 63 0.40 0.31 -4.16
C VAL A 63 1.09 1.40 -4.97
N ALA A 64 0.67 1.63 -6.22
CA ALA A 64 1.14 2.76 -7.01
C ALA A 64 0.75 4.10 -6.39
N GLU A 65 -0.48 4.21 -5.90
CA GLU A 65 -1.03 5.43 -5.30
C GLU A 65 -0.41 5.71 -3.92
N ALA A 66 -0.08 4.65 -3.15
CA ALA A 66 0.74 4.76 -1.95
C ALA A 66 2.18 5.19 -2.25
N GLY A 67 2.82 4.57 -3.26
CA GLY A 67 4.18 4.91 -3.71
C GLY A 67 4.31 6.34 -4.24
N LYS A 68 3.27 6.85 -4.93
CA LYS A 68 3.18 8.24 -5.38
C LYS A 68 3.22 9.22 -4.21
N ARG A 69 2.56 8.91 -3.09
CA ARG A 69 2.59 9.72 -1.85
C ARG A 69 3.93 9.62 -1.12
N ARG A 70 4.70 8.55 -1.33
CA ARG A 70 5.96 8.25 -0.64
C ARG A 70 7.05 7.80 -1.63
N PRO A 71 7.66 8.76 -2.35
CA PRO A 71 8.77 8.45 -3.23
C PRO A 71 9.92 7.81 -2.42
N ARG A 72 10.60 6.81 -3.01
CA ARG A 72 11.66 5.93 -2.43
C ARG A 72 11.20 4.60 -1.83
N ILE A 73 9.94 4.22 -1.99
CA ILE A 73 9.47 2.86 -1.68
C ILE A 73 9.54 2.01 -2.95
N ALA A 74 10.02 0.78 -2.84
CA ALA A 74 9.96 -0.17 -3.93
C ALA A 74 8.51 -0.65 -4.12
N VAL A 75 8.00 -0.54 -5.35
CA VAL A 75 6.63 -0.95 -5.71
C VAL A 75 6.71 -2.07 -6.74
N ILE A 76 5.98 -3.15 -6.49
CA ILE A 76 5.81 -4.27 -7.41
C ILE A 76 4.31 -4.39 -7.72
N ILE A 77 3.98 -4.38 -9.00
CA ILE A 77 2.63 -4.52 -9.51
C ILE A 77 2.56 -5.88 -10.23
N GLY A 78 1.60 -6.72 -9.86
CA GLY A 78 1.40 -8.06 -10.41
C GLY A 78 -0.06 -8.38 -10.69
#